data_AF-A0A2E2Y3D2-F1
#
_entry.id   AF-A0A2E2Y3D2-F1
#
_cell.length_a   1.000
_cell.length_b   1.000
_cell.length_c   1.000
_cell.angle_alpha   90.00
_cell.angle_beta   90.00
_cell.angle_gamma   90.00
#
_symmetry.space_group_name_H-M   'P 1'
#
loop_
_entity.id
_entity.type
_entity.pdbx_description
1 polymer ?
#
loop_
_entity_poly.entity_id
_entity_poly.type
_entity_poly.pdbx_seq_one_letter_code
_entity_poly.pdbx_strand_id
1 'polypeptide(L)'
;MPSLHYPKCRRSLPLLLVLLWTTGAFAQNANQIPKSKLSGKATILAINPQGLIQVKMEDGAKWIVAVPVKQEKNGNYYIDHLKIVVTGSAKPSWLKPGMFVKFTATFDEKGIGQQAINQMQIFIPSKEDPLGAYRAAGGNAGNLFDDEKPAGAKPKPQKATARFDVAGQLRGIRDGVLYVNAGGAALRVPVSEKCTISVAINGFQLCRVGDSVTLDAWYPTPQKALGRAQANRLDIAAAEPFEDKSESKRPVGKDKDKPEEDPGEKKPDEEKPAEKKPAG
;
A
#
# COMPACT_ATOMS: atom_id res chain seq x y z
N MET A 1 49.58 33.00 87.88
CA MET A 1 48.90 33.88 88.86
C MET A 1 47.64 34.49 88.22
N PRO A 2 46.63 34.91 88.98
CA PRO A 2 45.24 34.95 88.50
C PRO A 2 44.65 36.35 88.28
N SER A 3 43.68 36.45 87.36
CA SER A 3 42.41 37.20 87.51
C SER A 3 41.50 36.80 86.33
N LEU A 4 40.33 36.16 86.51
CA LEU A 4 39.06 36.64 87.06
C LEU A 4 38.53 37.93 86.41
N HIS A 5 37.54 37.81 85.53
CA HIS A 5 36.18 38.35 85.75
C HIS A 5 35.14 37.85 84.72
N TYR A 6 34.10 37.16 85.21
CA TYR A 6 32.74 37.09 84.64
C TYR A 6 31.93 38.33 85.12
N PRO A 7 30.61 38.53 84.87
CA PRO A 7 29.63 37.82 84.01
C PRO A 7 28.75 38.74 83.11
N LYS A 8 27.87 38.14 82.30
CA LYS A 8 26.48 38.59 81.93
C LYS A 8 25.90 37.51 80.98
N CYS A 9 25.00 36.59 81.36
CA CYS A 9 23.69 36.70 82.02
C CYS A 9 22.60 37.40 81.19
N ARG A 10 21.89 36.64 80.32
CA ARG A 10 20.43 36.37 80.43
C ARG A 10 19.83 35.58 79.25
N ARG A 11 18.95 34.63 79.60
CA ARG A 11 17.67 34.22 78.95
C ARG A 11 17.67 33.92 77.44
N SER A 12 17.49 32.68 76.97
CA SER A 12 16.30 31.79 77.09
C SER A 12 15.06 32.26 76.31
N LEU A 13 14.90 31.80 75.07
CA LEU A 13 13.67 31.15 74.58
C LEU A 13 13.93 30.44 73.24
N PRO A 14 13.51 29.17 73.04
CA PRO A 14 13.49 28.56 71.72
C PRO A 14 12.19 28.95 70.99
N LEU A 15 12.30 29.50 69.78
CA LEU A 15 11.13 29.65 68.90
C LEU A 15 11.24 28.69 67.72
N LEU A 16 10.28 27.77 67.67
CA LEU A 16 10.06 26.81 66.61
C LEU A 16 9.74 27.56 65.30
N LEU A 17 10.59 27.40 64.27
CA LEU A 17 10.27 27.89 62.92
C LEU A 17 10.28 26.73 61.92
N VAL A 18 9.16 26.00 61.88
CA VAL A 18 8.85 25.06 60.80
C VAL A 18 8.52 25.88 59.56
N LEU A 19 9.48 26.01 58.64
CA LEU A 19 9.24 26.57 57.31
C LEU A 19 9.51 25.54 56.22
N LEU A 20 8.41 24.89 55.83
CA LEU A 20 8.06 24.54 54.46
C LEU A 20 9.18 23.99 53.56
N TRP A 21 9.35 22.67 53.61
CA TRP A 21 9.65 21.91 52.40
C TRP A 21 8.46 22.06 51.42
N THR A 22 8.55 22.90 50.38
CA THR A 22 7.84 22.74 49.08
C THR A 22 8.14 23.89 48.10
N THR A 23 9.34 23.95 47.50
CA THR A 23 9.54 24.69 46.23
C THR A 23 10.64 24.01 45.41
N GLY A 24 10.25 23.21 44.42
CA GLY A 24 11.20 22.47 43.57
C GLY A 24 10.59 21.54 42.52
N ALA A 25 9.26 21.47 42.40
CA ALA A 25 8.56 20.68 41.39
C ALA A 25 7.89 21.58 40.32
N PHE A 26 8.67 22.48 39.72
CA PHE A 26 8.26 23.25 38.54
C PHE A 26 9.32 23.15 37.44
N ALA A 27 8.87 23.20 36.18
CA ALA A 27 9.68 23.22 34.96
C ALA A 27 10.46 21.93 34.57
N GLN A 28 9.77 20.78 34.50
CA GLN A 28 10.12 19.73 33.51
C GLN A 28 9.24 19.75 32.25
N ASN A 29 8.27 20.66 32.14
CA ASN A 29 7.36 20.75 30.98
C ASN A 29 7.68 21.93 30.05
N ALA A 30 8.92 22.42 30.07
CA ALA A 30 9.35 23.62 29.37
C ALA A 30 10.06 23.34 28.02
N ASN A 31 9.45 22.54 27.14
CA ASN A 31 9.75 22.59 25.69
C ASN A 31 8.77 21.87 24.74
N GLN A 32 7.54 21.55 25.18
CA GLN A 32 6.57 20.92 24.28
C GLN A 32 5.92 21.96 23.36
N ILE A 33 6.44 22.11 22.14
CA ILE A 33 5.82 22.97 21.11
C ILE A 33 4.37 22.50 20.90
N PRO A 34 3.36 23.38 21.04
CA PRO A 34 1.97 22.98 20.90
C PRO A 34 1.69 22.33 19.54
N LYS A 35 1.09 21.15 19.58
CA LYS A 35 0.69 20.39 18.40
C LYS A 35 -0.76 20.70 18.07
N SER A 36 -0.99 21.28 16.89
CA SER A 36 -2.33 21.48 16.34
C SER A 36 -2.69 20.32 15.42
N LYS A 37 -3.98 19.97 15.36
CA LYS A 37 -4.49 18.96 14.44
C LYS A 37 -4.80 19.57 13.07
N LEU A 38 -4.54 18.80 12.01
CA LEU A 38 -5.03 19.02 10.66
C LEU A 38 -5.83 17.77 10.27
N SER A 39 -7.11 17.92 9.96
CA SER A 39 -7.92 16.80 9.52
C SER A 39 -9.03 17.25 8.58
N GLY A 40 -9.30 16.43 7.56
CA GLY A 40 -10.32 16.71 6.56
C GLY A 40 -10.05 15.93 5.27
N LYS A 41 -10.86 16.23 4.26
CA LYS A 41 -10.64 15.75 2.89
C LYS A 41 -9.72 16.70 2.14
N ALA A 42 -8.94 16.13 1.23
CA ALA A 42 -8.04 16.83 0.34
C ALA A 42 -7.83 16.05 -0.96
N THR A 43 -7.26 16.70 -1.97
CA THR A 43 -6.80 16.08 -3.21
C THR A 43 -5.28 16.05 -3.25
N ILE A 44 -4.69 14.93 -3.67
CA ILE A 44 -3.23 14.81 -3.84
C ILE A 44 -2.77 15.64 -5.05
N LEU A 45 -1.83 16.56 -4.83
CA LEU A 45 -1.21 17.40 -5.86
C LEU A 45 0.15 16.86 -6.33
N ALA A 46 0.93 16.28 -5.41
CA ALA A 46 2.25 15.71 -5.71
C ALA A 46 2.63 14.65 -4.67
N ILE A 47 3.46 13.68 -5.08
CA ILE A 47 3.96 12.60 -4.22
C ILE A 47 5.47 12.46 -4.46
N ASN A 48 6.25 12.42 -3.40
CA ASN A 48 7.66 12.06 -3.41
C ASN A 48 7.84 10.67 -2.75
N PRO A 49 8.60 9.73 -3.35
CA PRO A 49 8.97 8.44 -2.74
C PRO A 49 9.52 8.54 -1.30
N GLN A 50 10.12 9.66 -0.91
CA GLN A 50 10.60 9.95 0.44
C GLN A 50 9.48 10.21 1.48
N GLY A 51 8.21 9.94 1.14
CA GLY A 51 7.07 10.11 2.05
C GLY A 51 6.56 11.55 2.19
N LEU A 52 6.88 12.45 1.26
CA LEU A 52 6.28 13.79 1.24
C LEU A 52 5.11 13.81 0.24
N ILE A 53 3.91 14.10 0.72
CA ILE A 53 2.69 14.19 -0.09
C ILE A 53 2.19 15.63 -0.03
N GLN A 54 2.14 16.32 -1.17
CA GLN A 54 1.48 17.62 -1.26
C GLN A 54 0.00 17.41 -1.51
N VAL A 55 -0.85 18.06 -0.72
CA VAL A 55 -2.30 17.98 -0.79
C VAL A 55 -2.94 19.37 -0.87
N LYS A 56 -4.13 19.44 -1.47
CA LYS A 56 -5.03 20.60 -1.44
C LYS A 56 -6.27 20.24 -0.65
N MET A 57 -6.47 20.86 0.50
CA MET A 57 -7.67 20.71 1.34
C MET A 57 -8.92 21.25 0.61
N GLU A 58 -10.12 20.84 1.06
CA GLU A 58 -11.40 21.37 0.54
C GLU A 58 -11.53 22.91 0.68
N ASP A 59 -10.92 23.51 1.72
CA ASP A 59 -10.85 24.97 1.91
C ASP A 59 -9.88 25.69 0.93
N GLY A 60 -9.20 24.93 0.07
CA GLY A 60 -8.21 25.42 -0.89
C GLY A 60 -6.77 25.51 -0.36
N ALA A 61 -6.54 25.36 0.95
CA ALA A 61 -5.21 25.42 1.53
C ALA A 61 -4.32 24.27 1.03
N LYS A 62 -3.07 24.60 0.71
CA LYS A 62 -2.06 23.62 0.26
C LYS A 62 -1.18 23.23 1.44
N TRP A 63 -1.00 21.93 1.63
CA TRP A 63 -0.17 21.37 2.69
C TRP A 63 0.84 20.37 2.13
N ILE A 64 2.02 20.31 2.73
CA ILE A 64 3.00 19.23 2.56
C ILE A 64 2.89 18.35 3.80
N VAL A 65 2.36 17.15 3.60
CA VAL A 65 2.15 16.15 4.65
C VAL A 65 3.30 15.14 4.60
N ALA A 66 4.05 15.04 5.69
CA ALA A 66 5.10 14.06 5.87
C ALA A 66 4.51 12.74 6.41
N VAL A 67 4.66 11.69 5.62
CA VAL A 67 4.51 10.29 6.04
C VAL A 67 5.82 9.88 6.73
N PRO A 68 5.81 9.41 7.99
CA PRO A 68 7.00 8.91 8.67
C PRO A 68 7.43 7.56 8.09
N VAL A 69 8.17 7.61 6.98
CA VAL A 69 8.86 6.46 6.41
C VAL A 69 10.18 6.22 7.14
N LYS A 70 10.48 4.95 7.43
CA LYS A 70 11.79 4.50 7.90
C LYS A 70 12.51 3.79 6.76
N GLN A 71 13.83 3.98 6.67
CA GLN A 71 14.66 3.28 5.68
C GLN A 71 15.34 2.08 6.32
N GLU A 72 15.27 0.92 5.68
CA GLU A 72 16.03 -0.29 6.03
C GLU A 72 17.47 -0.18 5.54
N LYS A 73 18.37 -1.01 6.11
CA LYS A 73 19.79 -1.10 5.72
C LYS A 73 20.01 -1.53 4.26
N ASN A 74 19.00 -2.14 3.63
CA ASN A 74 19.00 -2.54 2.21
C ASN A 74 18.51 -1.41 1.27
N GLY A 75 18.15 -0.24 1.81
CA GLY A 75 17.65 0.91 1.06
C GLY A 75 16.13 0.99 0.90
N ASN A 76 15.38 -0.06 1.26
CA ASN A 76 13.91 -0.08 1.17
C ASN A 76 13.26 0.84 2.22
N TYR A 77 12.09 1.39 1.90
CA TYR A 77 11.32 2.23 2.80
C TYR A 77 10.09 1.48 3.33
N TYR A 78 9.87 1.52 4.64
CA TYR A 78 8.69 0.96 5.30
C TYR A 78 7.99 1.99 6.18
N ILE A 79 6.76 1.66 6.56
CA ILE A 79 5.90 2.48 7.42
C ILE A 79 5.79 1.75 8.75
N ASP A 80 6.20 2.39 9.83
CA ASP A 80 6.31 1.78 11.15
C ASP A 80 4.94 1.61 11.82
N HIS A 81 4.21 2.72 11.97
CA HIS A 81 2.95 2.80 12.73
C HIS A 81 1.87 3.67 12.08
N LEU A 82 2.09 4.15 10.84
CA LEU A 82 1.07 4.93 10.13
C LEU A 82 0.08 4.00 9.42
N LYS A 83 -1.23 4.19 9.65
CA LYS A 83 -2.25 3.55 8.83
C LYS A 83 -2.44 4.35 7.54
N ILE A 84 -2.00 3.81 6.41
CA ILE A 84 -2.29 4.35 5.07
C ILE A 84 -3.12 3.32 4.32
N VAL A 85 -4.42 3.54 4.13
CA VAL A 85 -5.23 2.62 3.32
C VAL A 85 -5.45 3.22 1.94
N VAL A 86 -4.91 2.60 0.90
CA VAL A 86 -5.27 2.93 -0.49
C VAL A 86 -6.39 2.01 -0.93
N THR A 87 -7.49 2.64 -1.37
CA THR A 87 -8.69 1.99 -1.87
C THR A 87 -8.95 2.38 -3.32
N GLY A 88 -9.50 1.47 -4.12
CA GLY A 88 -9.85 1.76 -5.51
C GLY A 88 -10.42 0.55 -6.24
N SER A 89 -10.69 0.74 -7.54
CA SER A 89 -10.99 -0.35 -8.47
C SER A 89 -9.78 -0.66 -9.36
N ALA A 90 -9.75 -1.83 -10.00
CA ALA A 90 -8.69 -2.17 -10.96
C ALA A 90 -9.27 -2.84 -12.21
N LYS A 91 -8.56 -2.73 -13.33
CA LYS A 91 -8.81 -3.54 -14.54
C LYS A 91 -8.13 -4.91 -14.42
N PRO A 92 -8.65 -5.95 -15.09
CA PRO A 92 -7.99 -7.26 -15.15
C PRO A 92 -6.54 -7.21 -15.67
N SER A 93 -6.20 -6.27 -16.55
CA SER A 93 -4.84 -6.05 -17.06
C SER A 93 -3.82 -5.63 -15.99
N TRP A 94 -4.28 -5.10 -14.84
CA TRP A 94 -3.41 -4.76 -13.70
C TRP A 94 -3.01 -5.98 -12.86
N LEU A 95 -3.72 -7.11 -12.99
CA LEU A 95 -3.51 -8.30 -12.16
C LEU A 95 -2.26 -9.08 -12.58
N LYS A 96 -1.28 -9.17 -11.68
CA LYS A 96 0.02 -9.81 -11.92
C LYS A 96 0.20 -11.05 -11.04
N PRO A 97 0.82 -12.12 -11.56
CA PRO A 97 1.22 -13.27 -10.74
C PRO A 97 2.02 -12.81 -9.51
N GLY A 98 1.73 -13.41 -8.36
CA GLY A 98 2.35 -13.06 -7.07
C GLY A 98 1.50 -12.14 -6.19
N MET A 99 0.54 -11.38 -6.76
CA MET A 99 -0.41 -10.57 -5.99
C MET A 99 -1.34 -11.45 -5.15
N PHE A 100 -1.89 -10.93 -4.06
CA PHE A 100 -2.83 -11.67 -3.21
C PHE A 100 -4.28 -11.23 -3.44
N VAL A 101 -5.16 -12.22 -3.60
CA VAL A 101 -6.59 -12.07 -3.93
C VAL A 101 -7.46 -12.66 -2.83
N LYS A 102 -8.56 -11.97 -2.52
CA LYS A 102 -9.69 -12.45 -1.72
C LYS A 102 -10.96 -12.52 -2.57
N PHE A 103 -11.72 -13.61 -2.45
CA PHE A 103 -13.04 -13.77 -3.07
C PHE A 103 -13.80 -14.93 -2.43
N THR A 104 -15.12 -14.96 -2.61
CA THR A 104 -15.96 -16.09 -2.21
C THR A 104 -16.36 -16.90 -3.44
N ALA A 105 -16.21 -18.23 -3.41
CA ALA A 105 -16.61 -19.11 -4.51
C ALA A 105 -17.04 -20.50 -4.04
N THR A 106 -17.78 -21.21 -4.89
CA THR A 106 -18.23 -22.60 -4.65
C THR A 106 -17.34 -23.56 -5.41
N PHE A 107 -16.70 -24.50 -4.72
CA PHE A 107 -15.74 -25.45 -5.26
C PHE A 107 -16.22 -26.90 -5.16
N ASP A 108 -15.72 -27.76 -6.05
CA ASP A 108 -15.77 -29.22 -5.89
C ASP A 108 -14.54 -29.75 -5.12
N GLU A 109 -14.53 -31.07 -4.87
CA GLU A 109 -13.43 -31.81 -4.22
C GLU A 109 -12.07 -31.65 -4.90
N LYS A 110 -12.02 -31.19 -6.16
CA LYS A 110 -10.79 -31.00 -6.95
C LYS A 110 -10.31 -29.54 -6.96
N GLY A 111 -10.96 -28.64 -6.20
CA GLY A 111 -10.65 -27.22 -6.18
C GLY A 111 -11.07 -26.47 -7.46
N ILE A 112 -12.04 -27.01 -8.20
CA ILE A 112 -12.60 -26.37 -9.40
C ILE A 112 -13.86 -25.59 -9.00
N GLY A 113 -13.84 -24.29 -9.27
CA GLY A 113 -14.94 -23.37 -9.04
C GLY A 113 -16.10 -23.62 -10.00
N GLN A 114 -17.30 -23.83 -9.47
CA GLN A 114 -18.49 -24.20 -10.22
C GLN A 114 -19.27 -22.98 -10.77
N GLN A 115 -18.94 -21.78 -10.30
CA GLN A 115 -19.63 -20.52 -10.64
C GLN A 115 -18.60 -19.43 -10.91
N ALA A 116 -18.91 -18.53 -11.85
CA ALA A 116 -18.06 -17.39 -12.17
C ALA A 116 -18.09 -16.35 -11.04
N ILE A 117 -16.93 -15.89 -10.59
CA ILE A 117 -16.85 -14.83 -9.58
C ILE A 117 -17.12 -13.46 -10.21
N ASN A 118 -17.94 -12.65 -9.53
CA ASN A 118 -18.32 -11.30 -9.95
C ASN A 118 -17.60 -10.20 -9.15
N GLN A 119 -16.89 -10.57 -8.09
CA GLN A 119 -16.13 -9.64 -7.25
C GLN A 119 -14.87 -10.32 -6.72
N MET A 120 -13.78 -9.57 -6.67
CA MET A 120 -12.56 -9.94 -5.95
C MET A 120 -11.94 -8.72 -5.27
N GLN A 121 -11.06 -8.95 -4.30
CA GLN A 121 -10.34 -7.91 -3.58
C GLN A 121 -8.83 -8.21 -3.60
N ILE A 122 -8.03 -7.22 -3.96
CA ILE A 122 -6.58 -7.25 -3.80
C ILE A 122 -6.23 -6.74 -2.41
N PHE A 123 -5.42 -7.51 -1.69
CA PHE A 123 -5.01 -7.24 -0.32
C PHE A 123 -3.52 -7.59 -0.11
N ILE A 124 -2.99 -7.26 1.07
CA ILE A 124 -1.71 -7.79 1.56
C ILE A 124 -2.02 -8.71 2.75
N PRO A 125 -1.55 -9.97 2.79
CA PRO A 125 -1.76 -10.87 3.93
C PRO A 125 -1.19 -10.31 5.22
N SER A 126 -1.92 -10.52 6.32
CA SER A 126 -1.53 -10.11 7.66
C SER A 126 -1.81 -11.22 8.68
N LYS A 127 -1.65 -10.96 9.98
CA LYS A 127 -2.02 -11.91 11.03
C LYS A 127 -3.54 -12.05 11.17
N GLU A 128 -4.24 -10.95 10.91
CA GLU A 128 -5.70 -10.83 10.91
C GLU A 128 -6.29 -11.42 9.61
N ASP A 129 -5.56 -11.31 8.50
CA ASP A 129 -5.92 -11.81 7.17
C ASP A 129 -4.92 -12.85 6.64
N PRO A 130 -4.92 -14.08 7.20
CA PRO A 130 -4.06 -15.18 6.74
C PRO A 130 -4.48 -15.72 5.36
N LEU A 131 -3.56 -16.45 4.72
CA LEU A 131 -3.80 -17.19 3.48
C LEU A 131 -4.45 -18.55 3.77
N GLY A 132 -5.48 -18.89 3.01
CA GLY A 132 -6.20 -20.15 3.14
C GLY A 132 -7.52 -20.16 2.36
N ALA A 133 -8.19 -21.32 2.36
CA ALA A 133 -9.57 -21.46 1.90
C ALA A 133 -10.43 -21.85 3.11
N TYR A 134 -11.24 -20.92 3.59
CA TYR A 134 -12.07 -21.06 4.78
C TYR A 134 -13.51 -21.36 4.36
N ARG A 135 -14.21 -22.28 5.03
CA ARG A 135 -15.63 -22.51 4.70
C ARG A 135 -16.44 -21.25 5.04
N ALA A 136 -17.19 -20.76 4.06
CA ALA A 136 -17.97 -19.53 4.22
C ALA A 136 -19.16 -19.77 5.16
N ALA A 137 -19.35 -18.88 6.14
CA ALA A 137 -20.52 -18.93 7.02
C ALA A 137 -21.82 -18.75 6.21
N GLY A 138 -22.83 -19.60 6.48
CA GLY A 138 -24.09 -19.58 5.72
C GLY A 138 -24.01 -20.18 4.32
N GLY A 139 -22.87 -20.78 3.93
CA GLY A 139 -22.87 -21.71 2.81
C GLY A 139 -23.74 -22.93 3.15
N ASN A 140 -24.74 -23.23 2.31
CA ASN A 140 -25.56 -24.44 2.45
C ASN A 140 -24.65 -25.68 2.38
N ALA A 141 -24.21 -26.16 3.55
CA ALA A 141 -23.88 -27.56 3.72
C ALA A 141 -25.21 -28.30 3.64
N GLY A 142 -25.65 -28.56 2.40
CA GLY A 142 -26.78 -29.43 2.15
C GLY A 142 -26.46 -30.79 2.75
N ASN A 143 -27.02 -31.04 3.93
CA ASN A 143 -27.14 -32.31 4.64
C ASN A 143 -25.97 -33.28 4.39
N LEU A 144 -24.77 -32.90 4.84
CA LEU A 144 -23.61 -33.79 4.87
C LEU A 144 -23.68 -34.84 6.00
N PHE A 145 -24.69 -34.78 6.88
CA PHE A 145 -24.88 -35.68 8.02
C PHE A 145 -26.35 -36.00 8.40
N ASP A 146 -27.37 -35.65 7.59
CA ASP A 146 -28.73 -36.17 7.81
C ASP A 146 -28.88 -37.54 7.12
N ASP A 147 -28.67 -38.61 7.89
CA ASP A 147 -28.92 -40.00 7.48
C ASP A 147 -30.41 -40.39 7.52
N GLU A 148 -31.32 -39.47 7.14
CA GLU A 148 -32.74 -39.77 6.90
C GLU A 148 -33.13 -39.53 5.43
N LYS A 149 -33.07 -40.60 4.63
CA LYS A 149 -33.64 -40.64 3.29
C LYS A 149 -35.16 -40.88 3.35
N PRO A 150 -36.00 -40.00 2.77
CA PRO A 150 -37.31 -40.42 2.30
C PRO A 150 -37.14 -41.34 1.07
N ALA A 151 -37.76 -42.52 1.10
CA ALA A 151 -37.69 -43.47 0.00
C ALA A 151 -38.50 -42.98 -1.22
N GLY A 152 -37.88 -42.97 -2.42
CA GLY A 152 -38.62 -42.88 -3.69
C GLY A 152 -37.96 -42.06 -4.80
N ALA A 153 -37.18 -41.03 -4.48
CA ALA A 153 -36.53 -40.19 -5.50
C ALA A 153 -35.14 -40.73 -5.86
N LYS A 154 -34.89 -41.04 -7.16
CA LYS A 154 -33.52 -41.26 -7.67
C LYS A 154 -32.75 -39.94 -7.54
N PRO A 155 -31.71 -39.83 -6.70
CA PRO A 155 -30.90 -38.62 -6.65
C PRO A 155 -30.11 -38.53 -7.96
N LYS A 156 -30.19 -37.40 -8.67
CA LYS A 156 -29.07 -37.04 -9.55
C LYS A 156 -27.84 -36.91 -8.65
N PRO A 157 -26.68 -37.47 -9.02
CA PRO A 157 -25.46 -37.28 -8.24
C PRO A 157 -25.01 -35.81 -8.33
N GLN A 158 -25.56 -34.98 -7.44
CA GLN A 158 -24.99 -33.69 -7.13
C GLN A 158 -23.62 -33.96 -6.49
N LYS A 159 -22.56 -33.66 -7.23
CA LYS A 159 -21.20 -33.66 -6.69
C LYS A 159 -21.19 -32.78 -5.44
N ALA A 160 -20.59 -33.28 -4.37
CA ALA A 160 -20.43 -32.50 -3.15
C ALA A 160 -19.67 -31.21 -3.51
N THR A 161 -20.31 -30.07 -3.26
CA THR A 161 -19.76 -28.75 -3.53
C THR A 161 -19.95 -27.89 -2.29
N ALA A 162 -18.95 -27.09 -1.97
CA ALA A 162 -18.94 -26.26 -0.78
C ALA A 162 -18.49 -24.84 -1.10
N ARG A 163 -19.05 -23.88 -0.37
CA ARG A 163 -18.74 -22.46 -0.50
C ARG A 163 -17.57 -22.10 0.42
N PHE A 164 -16.56 -21.45 -0.14
CA PHE A 164 -15.36 -21.03 0.57
C PHE A 164 -15.08 -19.54 0.36
N ASP A 165 -14.62 -18.89 1.42
CA ASP A 165 -13.94 -17.62 1.38
C ASP A 165 -12.44 -17.91 1.19
N VAL A 166 -11.91 -17.49 0.04
CA VAL A 166 -10.55 -17.78 -0.40
C VAL A 166 -9.69 -16.55 -0.20
N ALA A 167 -8.55 -16.72 0.46
CA ALA A 167 -7.46 -15.76 0.55
C ALA A 167 -6.19 -16.44 0.02
N GLY A 168 -5.71 -16.03 -1.16
CA GLY A 168 -4.67 -16.78 -1.87
C GLY A 168 -3.79 -15.93 -2.78
N GLN A 169 -2.67 -16.51 -3.20
CA GLN A 169 -1.75 -15.89 -4.14
C GLN A 169 -2.18 -16.18 -5.59
N LEU A 170 -2.33 -15.13 -6.38
CA LEU A 170 -2.62 -15.18 -7.80
C LEU A 170 -1.45 -15.84 -8.56
N ARG A 171 -1.74 -16.92 -9.28
CA ARG A 171 -0.81 -17.56 -10.24
C ARG A 171 -0.97 -16.98 -11.66
N GLY A 172 -2.14 -16.42 -11.96
CA GLY A 172 -2.46 -15.73 -13.21
C GLY A 172 -3.93 -15.87 -13.59
N ILE A 173 -4.33 -15.20 -14.67
CA ILE A 173 -5.62 -15.40 -15.36
C ILE A 173 -5.31 -15.86 -16.78
N ARG A 174 -6.02 -16.89 -17.26
CA ARG A 174 -5.96 -17.36 -18.66
C ARG A 174 -7.35 -17.83 -19.06
N ASP A 175 -7.81 -17.46 -20.26
CA ASP A 175 -9.08 -17.91 -20.83
C ASP A 175 -10.29 -17.70 -19.90
N GLY A 176 -10.31 -16.57 -19.18
CA GLY A 176 -11.34 -16.25 -18.18
C GLY A 176 -11.25 -17.03 -16.87
N VAL A 177 -10.24 -17.90 -16.68
CA VAL A 177 -10.03 -18.70 -15.46
C VAL A 177 -8.92 -18.08 -14.59
N LEU A 178 -9.25 -17.80 -13.33
CA LEU A 178 -8.32 -17.39 -12.28
C LEU A 178 -7.66 -18.62 -11.66
N TYR A 179 -6.34 -18.61 -11.60
CA TYR A 179 -5.53 -19.64 -10.94
C TYR A 179 -4.97 -19.08 -9.64
N VAL A 180 -5.25 -19.72 -8.50
CA VAL A 180 -4.90 -19.22 -7.16
C VAL A 180 -4.28 -20.33 -6.32
N ASN A 181 -3.28 -20.00 -5.53
CA ASN A 181 -2.77 -20.87 -4.46
C ASN A 181 -3.23 -20.33 -3.10
N ALA A 182 -4.11 -21.05 -2.42
CA ALA A 182 -4.67 -20.65 -1.13
C ALA A 182 -4.23 -21.65 -0.05
N GLY A 183 -3.25 -21.27 0.77
CA GLY A 183 -2.73 -22.13 1.86
C GLY A 183 -2.15 -23.47 1.39
N GLY A 184 -1.66 -23.57 0.15
CA GLY A 184 -1.18 -24.81 -0.46
C GLY A 184 -2.19 -25.51 -1.40
N ALA A 185 -3.47 -25.14 -1.34
CA ALA A 185 -4.48 -25.64 -2.27
C ALA A 185 -4.42 -24.88 -3.61
N ALA A 186 -4.28 -25.62 -4.71
CA ALA A 186 -4.32 -25.07 -6.06
C ALA A 186 -5.77 -24.99 -6.56
N LEU A 187 -6.33 -23.77 -6.58
CA LEU A 187 -7.71 -23.49 -6.96
C LEU A 187 -7.79 -22.92 -8.38
N ARG A 188 -8.88 -23.25 -9.08
CA ARG A 188 -9.22 -22.73 -10.41
C ARG A 188 -10.65 -22.24 -10.38
N VAL A 189 -10.92 -20.98 -10.70
CA VAL A 189 -12.29 -20.43 -10.67
C VAL A 189 -12.53 -19.58 -11.92
N PRO A 190 -13.66 -19.76 -12.64
CA PRO A 190 -14.02 -18.87 -13.73
C PRO A 190 -14.29 -17.45 -13.19
N VAL A 191 -13.98 -16.44 -13.99
CA VAL A 191 -14.17 -15.03 -13.67
C VAL A 191 -15.19 -14.44 -14.64
N SER A 192 -16.14 -13.68 -14.12
CA SER A 192 -17.08 -12.93 -14.95
C SER A 192 -16.34 -11.82 -15.71
N GLU A 193 -16.68 -11.58 -16.98
CA GLU A 193 -16.14 -10.45 -17.76
C GLU A 193 -16.38 -9.09 -17.07
N LYS A 194 -17.45 -9.01 -16.26
CA LYS A 194 -17.83 -7.83 -15.46
C LYS A 194 -17.38 -7.93 -14.00
N CYS A 195 -16.34 -8.72 -13.70
CA CYS A 195 -15.86 -8.90 -12.33
C CYS A 195 -15.29 -7.59 -11.77
N THR A 196 -15.86 -7.13 -10.65
CA THR A 196 -15.38 -5.96 -9.92
C THR A 196 -14.13 -6.31 -9.12
N ILE A 197 -12.97 -5.81 -9.54
CA ILE A 197 -11.72 -5.92 -8.80
C ILE A 197 -11.61 -4.70 -7.89
N SER A 198 -11.76 -4.92 -6.59
CA SER A 198 -11.48 -3.92 -5.55
C SER A 198 -10.03 -4.02 -5.07
N VAL A 199 -9.45 -2.92 -4.61
CA VAL A 199 -8.10 -2.87 -4.05
C VAL A 199 -8.19 -2.24 -2.67
N ALA A 200 -7.57 -2.87 -1.66
CA ALA A 200 -7.41 -2.34 -0.32
C ALA A 200 -6.03 -2.72 0.22
N ILE A 201 -5.07 -1.80 0.07
CA ILE A 201 -3.65 -2.07 0.35
C ILE A 201 -3.12 -1.05 1.37
N ASN A 202 -2.26 -1.51 2.29
CA ASN A 202 -1.56 -0.63 3.21
C ASN A 202 -0.32 -0.01 2.55
N GLY A 203 -0.20 1.32 2.58
CA GLY A 203 0.94 2.09 2.06
C GLY A 203 0.59 3.00 0.87
N PHE A 204 1.39 4.05 0.66
CA PHE A 204 1.11 5.11 -0.33
C PHE A 204 1.67 4.85 -1.74
N GLN A 205 2.23 3.66 -2.00
CA GLN A 205 2.97 3.34 -3.23
C GLN A 205 2.10 3.35 -4.50
N LEU A 206 0.79 3.15 -4.35
CA LEU A 206 -0.17 3.11 -5.45
C LEU A 206 -0.86 4.46 -5.71
N CYS A 207 -0.66 5.44 -4.84
CA CYS A 207 -1.31 6.75 -4.94
C CYS A 207 -0.86 7.51 -6.18
N ARG A 208 -1.78 8.30 -6.74
CA ARG A 208 -1.60 9.15 -7.91
C ARG A 208 -1.91 10.60 -7.58
N VAL A 209 -1.43 11.51 -8.42
CA VAL A 209 -1.90 12.90 -8.42
C VAL A 209 -3.36 12.91 -8.88
N GLY A 210 -4.22 13.66 -8.20
CA GLY A 210 -5.67 13.67 -8.41
C GLY A 210 -6.47 12.77 -7.47
N ASP A 211 -5.83 11.82 -6.78
CA ASP A 211 -6.52 10.96 -5.81
C ASP A 211 -7.09 11.75 -4.63
N SER A 212 -8.22 11.30 -4.11
CA SER A 212 -8.85 11.86 -2.92
C SER A 212 -8.23 11.25 -1.66
N VAL A 213 -7.93 12.07 -0.66
CA VAL A 213 -7.38 11.62 0.62
C VAL A 213 -8.15 12.24 1.79
N THR A 214 -8.62 11.39 2.69
CA THR A 214 -9.03 11.81 4.04
C THR A 214 -7.82 11.67 4.95
N LEU A 215 -7.37 12.77 5.52
CA LEU A 215 -6.16 12.80 6.34
C LEU A 215 -6.46 13.13 7.81
N ASP A 216 -5.71 12.49 8.68
CA ASP A 216 -5.48 12.88 10.07
C ASP A 216 -3.99 13.16 10.21
N ALA A 217 -3.63 14.39 10.57
CA ALA A 217 -2.26 14.86 10.69
C ALA A 217 -2.15 15.86 11.85
N TRP A 218 -0.92 16.17 12.23
CA TRP A 218 -0.62 17.20 13.23
C TRP A 218 0.54 18.08 12.76
N TYR A 219 0.60 19.31 13.26
CA TYR A 219 1.70 20.24 13.00
C TYR A 219 2.08 21.00 14.27
N PRO A 220 3.39 21.20 14.54
CA PRO A 220 3.84 22.21 15.51
C PRO A 220 3.40 23.61 15.06
N THR A 221 2.98 24.48 15.98
CA THR A 221 2.46 25.83 15.64
C THR A 221 3.30 26.63 14.62
N PRO A 222 4.66 26.67 14.69
CA PRO A 222 5.48 27.39 13.70
C PRO A 222 5.36 26.84 12.26
N GLN A 223 5.03 25.56 12.10
CA GLN A 223 4.92 24.91 10.79
C GLN A 223 3.59 25.24 10.07
N LYS A 224 2.61 25.85 10.75
CA LYS A 224 1.36 26.31 10.14
C LYS A 224 1.62 27.31 9.02
N ALA A 225 2.52 28.27 9.25
CA ALA A 225 2.90 29.28 8.26
C ALA A 225 3.66 28.70 7.05
N LEU A 226 4.25 27.51 7.21
CA LEU A 226 4.97 26.79 6.16
C LEU A 226 4.07 25.78 5.42
N GLY A 227 2.82 25.62 5.84
CA GLY A 227 1.90 24.59 5.32
C GLY A 227 2.45 23.17 5.49
N ARG A 228 3.13 22.86 6.61
CA ARG A 228 3.72 21.53 6.85
C ARG A 228 3.04 20.81 8.00
N ALA A 229 2.75 19.52 7.81
CA ALA A 229 2.17 18.65 8.82
C ALA A 229 2.77 17.23 8.74
N GLN A 230 2.63 16.45 9.80
CA GLN A 230 3.01 15.04 9.86
C GLN A 230 1.76 14.18 9.99
N ALA A 231 1.63 13.15 9.17
CA ALA A 231 0.47 12.26 9.17
C ALA A 231 0.39 11.40 10.45
N ASN A 232 -0.85 11.11 10.87
CA ASN A 232 -1.25 10.03 11.78
C ASN A 232 -2.01 8.91 11.05
N ARG A 233 -2.83 9.27 10.05
CA ARG A 233 -3.58 8.35 9.19
C ARG A 233 -3.88 8.99 7.84
N LEU A 234 -3.86 8.19 6.78
CA LEU A 234 -4.27 8.59 5.44
C LEU A 234 -5.20 7.50 4.87
N ASP A 235 -6.47 7.83 4.65
CA ASP A 235 -7.38 6.97 3.89
C ASP A 235 -7.52 7.57 2.49
N ILE A 236 -6.98 6.87 1.48
CA ILE A 236 -6.82 7.35 0.11
C ILE A 236 -7.76 6.56 -0.80
N ALA A 237 -8.50 7.27 -1.65
CA ALA A 237 -9.39 6.72 -2.65
C ALA A 237 -8.87 7.12 -4.04
N ALA A 238 -8.50 6.12 -4.83
CA ALA A 238 -8.02 6.29 -6.20
C ALA A 238 -9.11 6.95 -7.06
N ALA A 239 -8.75 8.03 -7.76
CA ALA A 239 -9.67 8.74 -8.65
C ALA A 239 -9.95 7.95 -9.94
N GLU A 240 -8.98 7.14 -10.37
CA GLU A 240 -9.04 6.30 -11.56
C GLU A 240 -8.76 4.82 -11.21
N PRO A 241 -9.23 3.86 -12.02
CA PRO A 241 -8.85 2.46 -11.85
C PRO A 241 -7.34 2.21 -11.91
N PHE A 242 -6.89 1.16 -11.25
CA PHE A 242 -5.55 0.62 -11.43
C PHE A 242 -5.45 -0.18 -12.72
N GLU A 243 -4.42 0.11 -13.52
CA GLU A 243 -4.21 -0.38 -14.88
C GLU A 243 -2.70 -0.57 -15.10
N ASP A 244 -2.29 -1.49 -15.98
CA ASP A 244 -0.87 -1.66 -16.31
C ASP A 244 -0.43 -0.71 -17.43
N LYS A 245 0.81 -0.20 -17.33
CA LYS A 245 1.31 0.84 -18.26
C LYS A 245 1.56 0.32 -19.69
N SER A 246 1.48 -0.98 -19.91
CA SER A 246 1.70 -1.66 -21.20
C SER A 246 0.59 -1.40 -22.23
N GLU A 247 -0.62 -1.03 -21.81
CA GLU A 247 -1.72 -0.65 -22.71
C GLU A 247 -1.69 0.85 -23.10
N SER A 248 -0.73 1.62 -22.59
CA SER A 248 -0.44 2.95 -23.12
C SER A 248 0.06 2.81 -24.55
N LYS A 249 -0.81 3.15 -25.52
CA LYS A 249 -0.49 3.13 -26.96
C LYS A 249 0.85 3.84 -27.16
N ARG A 250 1.86 3.09 -27.60
CA ARG A 250 3.11 3.70 -28.10
C ARG A 250 2.69 4.76 -29.12
N PRO A 251 3.18 6.02 -29.02
CA PRO A 251 2.94 6.99 -30.06
C PRO A 251 3.44 6.38 -31.36
N VAL A 252 2.57 6.30 -32.37
CA VAL A 252 2.94 5.84 -33.71
C VAL A 252 4.10 6.75 -34.14
N GLY A 253 5.28 6.15 -34.31
CA GLY A 253 6.45 6.87 -34.75
C GLY A 253 6.11 7.53 -36.07
N LYS A 254 6.19 8.86 -36.11
CA LYS A 254 5.97 9.61 -37.35
C LYS A 254 7.02 9.13 -38.34
N ASP A 255 6.56 8.52 -39.42
CA ASP A 255 7.45 7.79 -40.32
C ASP A 255 8.43 8.72 -41.03
N LYS A 256 9.51 8.14 -41.55
CA LYS A 256 10.62 8.88 -42.14
C LYS A 256 10.25 9.45 -43.51
N ASP A 257 10.10 10.77 -43.60
CA ASP A 257 10.33 11.46 -44.87
C ASP A 257 11.85 11.45 -45.15
N LYS A 258 12.26 10.49 -45.98
CA LYS A 258 13.60 10.38 -46.55
C LYS A 258 13.48 10.79 -48.04
N PRO A 259 14.09 11.89 -48.50
CA PRO A 259 14.19 12.17 -49.92
C PRO A 259 15.01 11.09 -50.64
N GLU A 260 14.55 10.71 -51.84
CA GLU A 260 15.24 9.77 -52.74
C GLU A 260 16.43 10.41 -53.48
N GLU A 261 17.13 9.56 -54.23
CA GLU A 261 18.43 9.79 -54.87
C GLU A 261 18.35 10.68 -56.13
N ASP A 262 19.50 11.19 -56.56
CA ASP A 262 19.72 11.73 -57.91
C ASP A 262 20.94 11.03 -58.55
N PRO A 263 20.83 10.38 -59.74
CA PRO A 263 21.89 9.54 -60.31
C PRO A 263 22.65 10.15 -61.51
N GLY A 264 23.96 9.88 -61.57
CA GLY A 264 24.87 10.23 -62.69
C GLY A 264 25.81 11.39 -62.33
N GLU A 265 27.12 11.40 -62.63
CA GLU A 265 28.01 10.46 -63.35
C GLU A 265 29.36 10.33 -62.58
N LYS A 266 30.50 9.74 -63.04
CA LYS A 266 30.94 9.13 -64.32
C LYS A 266 32.10 8.13 -64.06
N LYS A 267 32.65 7.55 -65.13
CA LYS A 267 34.00 6.94 -65.24
C LYS A 267 34.78 7.64 -66.37
N PRO A 268 36.13 7.67 -66.39
CA PRO A 268 37.01 6.57 -66.90
C PRO A 268 38.33 6.42 -66.08
N ASP A 269 39.30 5.53 -66.31
CA ASP A 269 39.41 4.21 -66.99
C ASP A 269 40.66 3.46 -66.42
N GLU A 270 40.90 2.22 -66.89
CA GLU A 270 42.13 1.39 -66.95
C GLU A 270 43.40 1.80 -66.16
N GLU A 271 44.14 0.91 -65.48
CA GLU A 271 44.95 -0.16 -66.12
C GLU A 271 45.37 -1.30 -65.14
N LYS A 272 45.64 -2.49 -65.68
CA LYS A 272 46.39 -3.63 -65.05
C LYS A 272 47.61 -3.88 -65.99
N PRO A 273 48.81 -4.32 -65.54
CA PRO A 273 49.03 -5.43 -64.61
C PRO A 273 49.90 -4.97 -63.40
N ALA A 274 50.85 -5.67 -62.74
CA ALA A 274 51.49 -6.97 -62.95
C ALA A 274 52.05 -7.60 -61.64
N GLU A 275 52.65 -8.78 -61.81
CA GLU A 275 53.26 -9.66 -60.80
C GLU A 275 54.79 -9.45 -60.70
N LYS A 276 55.38 -9.49 -59.48
CA LYS A 276 56.75 -9.97 -59.21
C LYS A 276 57.11 -10.08 -57.71
N LYS A 277 57.38 -11.32 -57.25
CA LYS A 277 58.50 -11.66 -56.33
C LYS A 277 59.83 -11.62 -57.13
N PRO A 278 61.05 -11.78 -56.57
CA PRO A 278 61.47 -12.02 -55.17
C PRO A 278 62.21 -10.76 -54.62
N ALA A 279 63.10 -10.75 -53.62
CA ALA A 279 63.81 -11.78 -52.82
C ALA A 279 64.19 -11.25 -51.41
N GLY A 280 64.74 -12.11 -50.55
CA GLY A 280 65.24 -11.81 -49.21
C GLY A 280 65.03 -12.98 -48.26
#